data_AF-A0A7J3QBW1-F1
#
_entry.id   AF-A0A7J3QBW1-F1
#
_cell.length_a   1.000
_cell.length_b   1.000
_cell.length_c   1.000
_cell.angle_alpha   90.00
_cell.angle_beta   90.00
_cell.angle_gamma   90.00
#
_symmetry.space_group_name_H-M   'P 1'
#
loop_
_entity.id
_entity.type
_entity.pdbx_description
1 polymer ?
#
loop_
_entity_poly.entity_id
_entity_poly.type
_entity_poly.pdbx_seq_one_letter_code
_entity_poly.pdbx_strand_id
1 'polypeptide(L)' 'MLCVHFLGNLSSSIGSKLCFEVEKCVDLYSFIDDLLRSKGGALSVEEVLVTSLDGKPLDSRVSTCDVSDVVVLRLVRGG' A
#
# COMPACT_ATOMS: atom_id res chain seq x y z
N MET A 1 -4.98 -7.79 -11.61
CA MET A 1 -5.65 -7.61 -10.32
C MET A 1 -4.57 -7.33 -9.29
N LEU A 2 -4.75 -6.33 -8.44
CA LEU A 2 -3.81 -5.93 -7.38
C LEU A 2 -4.49 -6.05 -6.03
N CYS A 3 -3.88 -6.74 -5.08
CA CYS A 3 -4.34 -6.80 -3.70
C CYS A 3 -3.35 -6.08 -2.77
N VAL A 4 -3.89 -5.18 -1.95
CA VAL A 4 -3.16 -4.42 -0.94
C VAL A 4 -3.51 -4.99 0.43
N HIS A 5 -2.51 -5.52 1.12
CA HIS A 5 -2.62 -6.08 2.46
C HIS A 5 -2.15 -5.04 3.46
N PHE A 6 -3.00 -4.70 4.41
CA PHE A 6 -2.65 -3.75 5.47
C PHE A 6 -2.33 -4.51 6.75
N LEU A 7 -1.26 -4.12 7.43
CA LEU A 7 -0.85 -4.73 8.70
C LEU A 7 -0.93 -3.75 9.87
N GLY A 8 -0.93 -4.30 11.08
CA GLY A 8 -0.89 -3.54 12.33
C GLY A 8 -2.15 -2.70 12.54
N ASN A 9 -1.99 -1.43 12.90
CA ASN A 9 -3.13 -0.54 13.11
C ASN A 9 -3.87 -0.18 11.81
N LEU A 10 -3.20 -0.23 10.65
CA LEU A 10 -3.84 0.04 9.36
C LEU A 10 -4.91 -0.99 9.03
N SER A 11 -4.71 -2.26 9.39
CA SER A 11 -5.70 -3.32 9.14
C SER A 11 -7.01 -3.06 9.88
N SER A 12 -6.95 -2.44 11.06
CA SER A 12 -8.13 -2.11 11.87
C SER A 12 -8.87 -0.88 11.35
N SER A 13 -8.17 0.06 10.70
CA SER A 13 -8.77 1.30 10.19
C SER A 13 -9.29 1.17 8.76
N ILE A 14 -8.55 0.49 7.88
CA ILE A 14 -8.83 0.41 6.44
C ILE A 14 -9.42 -0.96 6.05
N GLY A 15 -9.11 -2.00 6.83
CA GLY A 15 -9.37 -3.41 6.51
C GLY A 15 -8.08 -4.16 6.22
N SER A 16 -8.05 -5.46 6.47
CA SER A 16 -6.83 -6.28 6.36
C SER A 16 -6.37 -6.50 4.92
N LYS A 17 -7.29 -6.50 3.94
CA LYS A 17 -6.99 -6.72 2.53
C LYS A 17 -8.01 -6.01 1.64
N LEU A 18 -7.55 -5.28 0.64
CA LEU A 18 -8.36 -4.68 -0.42
C LEU A 18 -7.83 -5.12 -1.79
N CYS A 19 -8.70 -5.64 -2.65
CA CYS A 19 -8.31 -6.03 -4.02
C CYS A 19 -9.00 -5.14 -5.05
N PHE A 20 -8.25 -4.80 -6.09
CA PHE A 20 -8.64 -3.88 -7.15
C PHE A 20 -8.40 -4.54 -8.51
N GLU A 21 -9.36 -4.37 -9.41
CA GLU A 21 -9.12 -4.62 -10.82
C GLU A 21 -8.27 -3.48 -11.39
N VAL A 22 -7.16 -3.85 -12.03
CA VAL A 22 -6.20 -2.89 -12.59
C VAL A 22 -6.48 -2.79 -14.07
N GLU A 23 -7.26 -1.78 -14.47
CA GLU A 23 -7.57 -1.52 -15.88
C GLU A 23 -6.44 -0.74 -16.59
N LYS A 24 -5.66 0.03 -15.82
CA LYS A 24 -4.54 0.85 -16.31
C LYS A 24 -3.35 0.73 -15.37
N CYS A 25 -2.17 0.62 -15.95
CA CYS A 25 -0.91 0.63 -15.21
C CYS A 25 -0.61 2.06 -14.77
N VAL A 26 -0.58 2.26 -13.46
CA VAL A 26 -0.25 3.55 -12.83
C VAL A 26 0.87 3.34 -11.82
N ASP A 27 1.50 4.42 -11.40
CA ASP A 27 2.51 4.38 -10.35
C ASP A 27 1.93 3.78 -9.05
N LEU A 28 2.60 2.76 -8.50
CA LEU A 28 2.10 2.04 -7.34
C LEU A 28 2.03 2.93 -6.11
N TYR A 29 3.05 3.75 -5.86
CA TYR A 29 3.13 4.57 -4.65
C TYR A 29 2.07 5.68 -4.65
N SER A 30 1.84 6.31 -5.80
CA SER A 30 0.77 7.29 -5.98
C SER A 30 -0.61 6.66 -5.75
N PHE A 31 -0.84 5.47 -6.29
CA PHE A 31 -2.07 4.71 -6.04
C PHE A 31 -2.28 4.40 -4.55
N ILE A 32 -1.22 3.98 -3.85
CA ILE A 32 -1.28 3.71 -2.42
C ILE A 32 -1.52 5.00 -1.62
N ASP A 33 -0.89 6.13 -1.98
CA ASP A 33 -1.14 7.43 -1.33
C ASP A 33 -2.61 7.86 -1.45
N ASP A 34 -3.18 7.76 -2.65
CA ASP A 34 -4.60 8.04 -2.89
C ASP A 34 -5.52 7.11 -2.09
N LEU A 35 -5.17 5.82 -2.02
CA LEU A 35 -5.91 4.84 -1.24
C LEU A 35 -5.87 5.14 0.26
N LEU A 36 -4.70 5.49 0.80
CA LEU A 36 -4.52 5.87 2.19
C LEU A 36 -5.28 7.16 2.52
N ARG A 37 -5.27 8.17 1.64
CA ARG A 37 -6.07 9.38 1.80
C ARG A 37 -7.57 9.11 1.78
N SER A 38 -8.02 8.23 0.88
CA SER A 38 -9.44 7.89 0.73
C SER A 38 -9.99 7.08 1.90
N LYS A 39 -9.22 6.14 2.45
CA LYS A 39 -9.68 5.18 3.47
C LYS A 39 -9.08 5.38 4.86
N GLY A 40 -7.80 5.72 4.92
CA GLY A 40 -7.03 5.86 6.16
C GLY A 40 -7.02 7.28 6.74
N GLY A 41 -7.56 8.27 6.03
CA GLY A 41 -7.59 9.66 6.47
C GLY A 41 -6.26 10.38 6.23
N ALA A 42 -5.67 10.96 7.29
CA ALA A 42 -4.49 11.84 7.20
C ALA A 42 -3.13 11.12 7.04
N LEU A 43 -3.13 9.84 6.66
CA LEU A 43 -1.91 9.06 6.45
C LEU A 43 -1.37 9.32 5.04
N SER A 44 -0.09 9.64 4.93
CA SER A 44 0.61 9.71 3.64
C SER A 44 1.44 8.45 3.36
N VAL A 45 1.80 8.24 2.10
CA VAL A 45 2.66 7.13 1.68
C VAL A 45 4.07 7.21 2.30
N GLU A 46 4.51 8.41 2.71
CA GLU A 46 5.81 8.62 3.38
C GLU A 46 5.83 8.10 4.83
N GLU A 47 4.65 7.88 5.42
CA GLU A 47 4.49 7.33 6.76
C GLU A 47 4.30 5.80 6.77
N VAL A 48 4.39 5.16 5.61
CA VAL A 48 4.23 3.72 5.47
C VAL A 48 5.41 3.10 4.73
N LEU A 49 5.61 1.81 4.95
CA LEU A 49 6.49 0.97 4.15
C LEU A 49 5.62 0.10 3.24
N VAL A 50 5.95 0.10 1.95
CA VAL A 50 5.31 -0.75 0.94
C VAL A 50 6.30 -1.84 0.54
N THR A 51 5.86 -3.10 0.65
CA THR A 51 6.69 -4.28 0.40
C THR A 51 5.96 -5.32 -0.45
N SER A 52 6.69 -6.26 -1.03
CA SER A 52 6.10 -7.49 -1.54
C SER A 52 5.63 -8.41 -0.40
N LEU A 53 4.89 -9.47 -0.72
CA LEU A 53 4.49 -10.49 0.27
C LEU A 53 5.68 -11.14 0.99
N ASP A 54 6.85 -11.20 0.35
CA ASP A 54 8.09 -11.74 0.93
C ASP A 54 8.80 -10.72 1.86
N GLY A 55 8.20 -9.56 2.12
CA GLY A 55 8.74 -8.50 2.97
C GLY A 55 9.86 -7.69 2.33
N LYS A 56 10.08 -7.81 1.01
CA LYS A 56 11.09 -7.03 0.30
C LYS A 56 10.52 -5.65 -0.07
N PRO A 57 11.23 -4.55 0.22
CA PRO A 57 10.78 -3.23 -0.21
C PRO A 57 10.72 -3.16 -1.74
N LEU A 58 9.68 -2.49 -2.26
CA LEU A 58 9.47 -2.31 -3.69
C LEU A 58 10.12 -1.01 -4.17
N ASP A 59 10.70 -1.02 -5.38
CA ASP A 59 11.26 0.18 -6.02
C ASP A 59 10.13 1.20 -6.28
N SER A 60 10.42 2.49 -6.15
CA SER A 60 9.44 3.56 -6.37
C SER A 60 8.98 3.68 -7.83
N ARG A 61 9.62 2.98 -8.77
CA ARG A 61 9.23 2.94 -10.19
C ARG A 61 8.28 1.80 -10.54
N VAL A 62 7.90 0.97 -9.56
CA VAL A 62 6.98 -0.16 -9.75
C VAL A 62 5.58 0.37 -10.05
N SER A 63 4.92 -0.20 -11.05
CA SER A 63 3.54 0.11 -11.38
C SER A 63 2.57 -0.91 -10.79
N THR A 64 1.29 -0.56 -10.73
CA THR A 64 0.19 -1.46 -10.30
C THR A 64 0.03 -2.71 -11.18
N CYS A 65 0.63 -2.75 -12.37
CA CYS A 65 0.61 -3.90 -13.27
C CYS A 65 1.77 -4.87 -13.04
N ASP A 66 2.86 -4.41 -12.42
CA ASP A 66 4.06 -5.22 -12.20
C ASP A 66 3.93 -6.15 -10.98
N VAL A 67 2.93 -5.88 -10.13
CA VAL A 67 2.70 -6.59 -8.88
C VAL A 67 1.24 -7.00 -8.75
N SER A 68 1.01 -8.21 -8.22
CA SER A 68 -0.33 -8.70 -7.91
C SER A 68 -0.70 -8.52 -6.44
N ASP A 69 0.29 -8.51 -5.55
CA ASP A 69 0.09 -8.38 -4.11
C ASP A 69 1.18 -7.49 -3.49
N VAL A 70 0.76 -6.60 -2.60
CA VAL A 70 1.64 -5.71 -1.85
C VAL A 70 1.20 -5.63 -0.39
N VAL A 71 2.15 -5.41 0.49
CA VAL A 71 1.93 -5.26 1.93
C VAL A 71 2.29 -3.84 2.34
N VAL A 72 1.37 -3.18 3.05
CA VAL A 72 1.49 -1.82 3.55
C VAL A 72 1.45 -1.85 5.08
N LEU A 73 2.47 -1.28 5.70
CA LEU A 73 2.60 -1.20 7.15
C LEU A 73 3.04 0.20 7.57
N ARG A 74 2.48 0.71 8.67
CA ARG A 74 2.83 2.04 9.16
C ARG A 74 4.23 2.06 9.77
N LEU A 75 5.03 3.03 9.39
CA LEU A 75 6.32 3.29 10.02
C LEU A 75 6.08 3.91 11.40
N VAL A 76 6.52 3.23 12.45
CA VAL A 76 6.55 3.80 13.80
C VAL A 76 7.88 4.52 13.96
N ARG A 77 7.87 5.86 13.90
CA ARG A 77 9.04 6.66 14.30
C ARG A 77 9.14 6.60 15.82
N GLY A 78 9.99 5.73 16.35
CA GLY A 78 10.32 5.70 17.78
C GLY A 78 10.99 7.01 18.19
N GLY A 79 10.53 7.59 19.30
CA GLY A 79 11.15 8.74 19.96
C GLY A 79 12.10 8.33 21.07
#